data_AF-A0A1F8NJA9-F1
#
_entry.id   AF-A0A1F8NJA9-F1
#
_cell.length_a   1.000
_cell.length_b   1.000
_cell.length_c   1.000
_cell.angle_alpha   90.00
_cell.angle_beta   90.00
_cell.angle_gamma   90.00
#
_symmetry.space_group_name_H-M   'P 1'
#
loop_
_entity.id
_entity.type
_entity.pdbx_description
1 polymer ?
#
loop_
_entity_poly.entity_id
_entity_poly.type
_entity_poly.pdbx_seq_one_letter_code
_entity_poly.pdbx_strand_id
1 'polypeptide(L)'
;MPYIVCAEEVEDRWVAHVPDLPGCFASDKEREVAISAVPGAIQHYVAWCAGHGLHVSGISGPMVVDEVIRSWMYEDDYEVNAFFAADRPPLLSDELGELEHLLSATRADLVQAVEGLDEEALLKEFADERWPIAGILGHVAGSEWWYLDRLGLAFSRADLPQDPFDRLTAVRDHLLASLPSLPKRPGVVTLGGETWSARKVIRRAFWHERDHTQHVLKLRSRLA
;
A
#
# COMPACT_ATOMS: atom_id res chain seq x y z
N MET A 1 -23.03 -0.03 -9.70
CA MET A 1 -22.76 1.43 -9.83
C MET A 1 -21.46 1.59 -10.60
N PRO A 2 -21.25 2.68 -11.35
CA PRO A 2 -19.93 2.94 -11.91
C PRO A 2 -18.88 2.92 -10.80
N TYR A 3 -17.69 2.41 -11.08
CA TYR A 3 -16.58 2.44 -10.14
C TYR A 3 -15.54 3.46 -10.60
N ILE A 4 -14.96 4.15 -9.62
CA ILE A 4 -14.01 5.22 -9.86
C ILE A 4 -12.58 4.66 -9.98
N VAL A 5 -11.81 5.25 -10.89
CA VAL A 5 -10.37 5.03 -11.04
C VAL A 5 -9.63 6.34 -10.86
N CYS A 6 -8.66 6.34 -9.95
CA CYS A 6 -7.74 7.45 -9.73
C CYS A 6 -6.32 6.99 -10.06
N ALA A 7 -5.58 7.73 -10.86
CA ALA A 7 -4.22 7.38 -11.26
C ALA A 7 -3.18 8.37 -10.71
N GLU A 8 -2.07 7.86 -10.20
CA GLU A 8 -0.90 8.66 -9.82
C GLU A 8 0.36 8.25 -10.58
N GLU A 9 1.21 9.23 -10.89
CA GLU A 9 2.62 8.99 -11.22
C GLU A 9 3.40 8.91 -9.90
N VAL A 10 4.19 7.85 -9.72
CA VAL A 10 5.03 7.60 -8.55
C VAL A 10 6.21 6.71 -8.97
N GLU A 11 7.43 7.07 -8.57
CA GLU A 11 8.65 6.29 -8.91
C GLU A 11 8.78 5.98 -10.42
N ASP A 12 8.58 7.00 -11.27
CA ASP A 12 8.65 6.91 -12.75
C ASP A 12 7.69 5.90 -13.39
N ARG A 13 6.60 5.53 -12.70
CA ARG A 13 5.51 4.70 -13.24
C ARG A 13 4.15 5.27 -12.87
N TRP A 14 3.13 4.76 -13.55
CA TRP A 14 1.73 5.06 -13.26
C TRP A 14 1.10 3.94 -12.44
N VAL A 15 0.32 4.31 -11.44
CA VAL A 15 -0.48 3.41 -10.61
C VAL A 15 -1.93 3.88 -10.64
N ALA A 16 -2.81 3.03 -11.16
CA ALA A 16 -4.25 3.24 -11.18
C ALA A 16 -4.91 2.49 -10.02
N HIS A 17 -5.55 3.23 -9.12
CA HIS A 17 -6.24 2.74 -7.94
C HIS A 17 -7.75 2.70 -8.14
N VAL A 18 -8.43 1.79 -7.44
CA VAL A 18 -9.89 1.76 -7.33
C VAL A 18 -10.25 2.12 -5.88
N PRO A 19 -10.67 3.36 -5.57
CA PRO A 19 -10.88 3.78 -4.18
C PRO A 19 -11.88 2.93 -3.39
N ASP A 20 -12.92 2.42 -4.06
CA ASP A 20 -13.93 1.53 -3.45
C ASP A 20 -13.40 0.11 -3.17
N LEU A 21 -12.21 -0.24 -3.67
CA LEU A 21 -11.51 -1.50 -3.40
C LEU A 21 -10.09 -1.22 -2.86
N PRO A 22 -9.93 -0.95 -1.56
CA PRO A 22 -8.64 -0.62 -0.97
C PRO A 22 -7.56 -1.68 -1.27
N GLY A 23 -6.46 -1.27 -1.91
CA GLY A 23 -5.40 -2.19 -2.32
C GLY A 23 -5.60 -2.87 -3.67
N CYS A 24 -6.70 -2.60 -4.39
CA CYS A 24 -6.84 -2.92 -5.81
C CYS A 24 -6.13 -1.86 -6.64
N PHE A 25 -5.15 -2.29 -7.43
CA PHE A 25 -4.40 -1.40 -8.31
C PHE A 25 -3.92 -2.12 -9.58
N ALA A 26 -3.61 -1.32 -10.61
CA ALA A 26 -2.82 -1.72 -11.75
C ALA A 26 -1.69 -0.72 -11.94
N SER A 27 -0.53 -1.15 -12.44
CA SER A 27 0.60 -0.25 -12.68
C SER A 27 1.29 -0.55 -14.00
N ASP A 28 1.77 0.50 -14.65
CA ASP A 28 2.57 0.41 -15.88
C ASP A 28 3.41 1.69 -16.05
N LYS A 29 4.41 1.67 -16.93
CA LYS A 29 5.16 2.89 -17.29
C LYS A 29 4.30 3.87 -18.07
N GLU A 30 3.31 3.37 -18.80
CA GLU A 30 2.38 4.17 -19.58
C GLU A 30 1.03 4.31 -18.85
N ARG A 31 0.59 5.54 -18.65
CA ARG A 31 -0.65 5.87 -17.94
C ARG A 31 -1.86 5.11 -18.48
N GLU A 32 -2.04 5.12 -19.79
CA GLU A 32 -3.18 4.51 -20.46
C GLU A 32 -3.19 2.98 -20.29
N VAL A 33 -2.00 2.37 -20.24
CA VAL A 33 -1.86 0.93 -19.99
C VAL A 33 -2.23 0.61 -18.55
N ALA A 34 -1.74 1.39 -17.57
CA ALA A 34 -2.10 1.22 -16.17
C ALA A 34 -3.62 1.35 -15.94
N ILE A 35 -4.25 2.37 -16.52
CA ILE A 35 -5.71 2.58 -16.41
C ILE A 35 -6.50 1.48 -17.10
N SER A 36 -6.11 1.08 -18.32
CA SER A 36 -6.84 0.06 -19.09
C SER A 36 -6.72 -1.35 -18.49
N ALA A 37 -5.71 -1.60 -17.65
CA ALA A 37 -5.53 -2.86 -16.93
C ALA A 37 -6.43 -3.00 -15.67
N VAL A 38 -7.08 -1.92 -15.20
CA VAL A 38 -7.89 -1.94 -13.96
C VAL A 38 -9.00 -3.01 -13.96
N PRO A 39 -9.78 -3.24 -15.04
CA PRO A 39 -10.78 -4.30 -15.03
C PRO A 39 -10.21 -5.69 -14.73
N GLY A 40 -9.00 -6.00 -15.22
CA GLY A 40 -8.29 -7.24 -14.90
C GLY A 40 -7.78 -7.25 -13.46
N ALA A 41 -7.26 -6.13 -12.96
CA ALA A 41 -6.84 -6.00 -11.57
C ALA A 41 -8.00 -6.23 -10.58
N ILE A 42 -9.21 -5.76 -10.90
CA ILE A 42 -10.42 -6.01 -10.09
C ILE A 42 -10.72 -7.50 -10.03
N GLN A 43 -10.64 -8.23 -11.16
CA GLN A 43 -10.86 -9.69 -11.17
C GLN A 43 -9.85 -10.42 -10.28
N HIS A 44 -8.56 -10.05 -10.38
CA HIS A 44 -7.53 -10.61 -9.49
C HIS A 44 -7.76 -10.24 -8.02
N TYR A 45 -8.17 -9.01 -7.73
CA TYR A 45 -8.46 -8.54 -6.38
C TYR A 45 -9.65 -9.28 -5.76
N VAL A 46 -10.72 -9.50 -6.52
CA VAL A 46 -11.89 -10.27 -6.06
C VAL A 46 -11.51 -11.72 -5.78
N ALA A 47 -10.73 -12.36 -6.66
CA ALA A 47 -10.24 -13.71 -6.44
C ALA A 47 -9.31 -13.80 -5.22
N TRP A 48 -8.44 -12.82 -5.05
CA TRP A 48 -7.56 -12.68 -3.88
C TRP A 48 -8.36 -12.55 -2.58
N CYS A 49 -9.36 -11.66 -2.55
CA CYS A 49 -10.26 -11.50 -1.40
C CYS A 49 -10.95 -12.83 -1.05
N ALA A 50 -11.48 -13.54 -2.05
CA ALA A 50 -12.14 -14.82 -1.84
C ALA A 50 -11.19 -15.87 -1.24
N GLY A 51 -9.91 -15.89 -1.64
CA GLY A 51 -8.88 -16.76 -1.06
C GLY A 51 -8.62 -16.51 0.43
N HIS A 52 -8.84 -15.27 0.88
CA HIS A 52 -8.76 -14.86 2.29
C HIS A 52 -10.12 -14.90 3.01
N GLY A 53 -11.16 -15.45 2.39
CA GLY A 53 -12.51 -15.52 2.96
C GLY A 53 -13.27 -14.18 2.99
N LEU A 54 -12.77 -13.18 2.26
CA LEU A 54 -13.39 -11.86 2.13
C LEU A 54 -14.33 -11.82 0.93
N HIS A 55 -15.45 -11.11 1.08
CA HIS A 55 -16.45 -10.99 0.03
C HIS A 55 -16.49 -9.56 -0.52
N VAL A 56 -16.15 -9.43 -1.80
CA VAL A 56 -16.30 -8.17 -2.54
C VAL A 56 -17.62 -8.18 -3.29
N SER A 57 -18.42 -7.14 -3.10
CA SER A 57 -19.69 -6.94 -3.81
C SER A 57 -19.77 -5.53 -4.40
N GLY A 58 -20.72 -5.28 -5.31
CA GLY A 58 -21.07 -3.93 -5.74
C GLY A 58 -20.29 -3.36 -6.93
N ILE A 59 -19.25 -4.04 -7.42
CA ILE A 59 -18.48 -3.59 -8.61
C ILE A 59 -18.98 -4.29 -9.86
N SER A 60 -19.83 -3.59 -10.61
CA SER A 60 -20.41 -4.10 -11.87
C SER A 60 -20.76 -3.01 -12.88
N GLY A 61 -20.59 -1.73 -12.53
CA GLY A 61 -20.86 -0.63 -13.44
C GLY A 61 -19.66 -0.26 -14.31
N PRO A 62 -19.83 0.71 -15.22
CA PRO A 62 -18.75 1.14 -16.08
C PRO A 62 -17.63 1.78 -15.26
N MET A 63 -16.39 1.60 -15.74
CA MET A 63 -15.21 2.28 -15.23
C MET A 63 -15.30 3.78 -15.54
N VAL A 64 -15.07 4.64 -14.55
CA VAL A 64 -14.95 6.09 -14.74
C VAL A 64 -13.60 6.54 -14.17
N VAL A 65 -12.77 7.14 -15.03
CA VAL A 65 -11.52 7.78 -14.59
C VAL A 65 -11.88 9.16 -14.03
N ASP A 66 -11.53 9.42 -12.78
CA ASP A 66 -11.86 10.67 -12.08
C ASP A 66 -10.66 11.61 -12.00
N GLU A 67 -9.59 11.18 -11.33
CA GLU A 67 -8.39 11.99 -11.11
C GLU A 67 -7.13 11.32 -11.67
N VAL A 68 -6.27 12.13 -12.28
CA VAL A 68 -4.95 11.73 -12.78
C VAL A 68 -3.95 12.75 -12.31
N ILE A 69 -3.09 12.38 -11.36
CA ILE A 69 -2.18 13.30 -10.67
C ILE A 69 -0.72 12.88 -10.93
N ARG A 70 0.13 13.83 -11.30
CA ARG A 70 1.57 13.60 -11.37
C ARG A 70 2.22 13.95 -10.03
N SER A 71 3.17 13.14 -9.59
CA SER A 71 4.05 13.52 -8.50
C SER A 71 4.94 14.69 -8.88
N TRP A 72 5.51 15.35 -7.88
CA TRP A 72 6.48 16.43 -8.07
C TRP A 72 7.43 16.51 -6.88
N MET A 73 8.64 17.00 -7.10
CA MET A 73 9.65 17.14 -6.06
C MET A 73 9.43 18.42 -5.26
N TYR A 74 9.23 18.31 -3.94
CA TYR A 74 9.19 19.45 -3.02
C TYR A 74 10.60 19.94 -2.65
N GLU A 75 11.46 18.98 -2.31
CA GLU A 75 12.90 19.13 -2.11
C GLU A 75 13.61 18.02 -2.89
N ASP A 76 14.94 18.07 -3.01
CA ASP A 76 15.72 17.13 -3.86
C ASP A 76 15.48 15.65 -3.53
N ASP A 77 15.08 15.34 -2.29
CA ASP A 77 14.83 14.00 -1.77
C ASP A 77 13.38 13.76 -1.32
N TYR A 78 12.46 14.69 -1.59
CA TYR A 78 11.05 14.59 -1.17
C TYR A 78 10.09 14.69 -2.35
N GLU A 79 9.62 13.53 -2.83
CA GLU A 79 8.57 13.44 -3.85
C GLU A 79 7.18 13.53 -3.20
N VAL A 80 6.38 14.51 -3.63
CA VAL A 80 4.99 14.69 -3.21
C VAL A 80 4.10 13.78 -4.04
N ASN A 81 3.48 12.80 -3.39
CA ASN A 81 2.57 11.85 -4.04
C ASN A 81 1.11 12.32 -4.03
N ALA A 82 0.27 11.66 -4.82
CA ALA A 82 -1.10 12.12 -5.04
C ALA A 82 -1.93 12.17 -3.75
N PHE A 83 -2.82 13.15 -3.70
CA PHE A 83 -3.92 13.23 -2.74
C PHE A 83 -5.20 13.39 -3.56
N PHE A 84 -5.98 12.32 -3.65
CA PHE A 84 -7.21 12.29 -4.43
C PHE A 84 -8.37 12.89 -3.63
N ALA A 85 -9.41 13.38 -4.31
CA ALA A 85 -10.69 13.70 -3.70
C ALA A 85 -11.23 12.51 -2.88
N ALA A 86 -11.02 11.29 -3.36
CA ALA A 86 -11.36 10.06 -2.65
C ALA A 86 -10.56 9.86 -1.35
N ASP A 87 -9.40 10.50 -1.16
CA ASP A 87 -8.63 10.44 0.09
C ASP A 87 -9.17 11.42 1.15
N ARG A 88 -10.03 12.38 0.80
CA ARG A 88 -10.48 13.43 1.71
C ARG A 88 -11.51 12.98 2.76
N PRO A 89 -12.53 12.16 2.45
CA PRO A 89 -13.53 11.77 3.42
C PRO A 89 -12.89 11.08 4.64
N PRO A 90 -13.33 11.37 5.87
CA PRO A 90 -12.87 10.65 7.05
C PRO A 90 -13.20 9.16 6.91
N LEU A 91 -12.38 8.28 7.49
CA LEU A 91 -12.75 6.87 7.64
C LEU A 91 -13.99 6.78 8.52
N LEU A 92 -14.92 5.91 8.16
CA LEU A 92 -16.09 5.59 8.93
C LEU A 92 -15.76 4.47 9.92
N SER A 93 -16.47 4.44 11.05
CA SER A 93 -16.21 3.44 12.10
C SER A 93 -16.62 2.02 11.69
N ASP A 94 -17.61 1.90 10.80
CA ASP A 94 -18.09 0.64 10.22
C ASP A 94 -17.14 0.07 9.15
N GLU A 95 -16.33 0.90 8.49
CA GLU A 95 -15.27 0.46 7.56
C GLU A 95 -14.13 -0.28 8.29
N LEU A 96 -13.89 0.00 9.59
CA LEU A 96 -12.67 -0.45 10.29
C LEU A 96 -12.48 -1.97 10.32
N GLY A 97 -13.56 -2.74 10.51
CA GLY A 97 -13.47 -4.20 10.57
C GLY A 97 -13.02 -4.80 9.23
N GLU A 98 -13.47 -4.23 8.12
CA GLU A 98 -13.02 -4.65 6.79
C GLU A 98 -11.56 -4.28 6.54
N LEU A 99 -11.16 -3.07 6.94
CA LEU A 99 -9.77 -2.61 6.83
C LEU A 99 -8.81 -3.49 7.63
N GLU A 100 -9.18 -3.89 8.85
CA GLU A 100 -8.38 -4.79 9.69
C GLU A 100 -8.19 -6.16 9.02
N HIS A 101 -9.25 -6.74 8.46
CA HIS A 101 -9.14 -8.01 7.74
C HIS A 101 -8.27 -7.90 6.48
N LEU A 102 -8.44 -6.82 5.70
CA LEU A 102 -7.61 -6.57 4.52
C LEU A 102 -6.14 -6.39 4.89
N LEU A 103 -5.83 -5.66 5.97
CA LEU A 103 -4.45 -5.48 6.43
C LEU A 103 -3.87 -6.82 6.89
N SER A 104 -4.65 -7.63 7.60
CA SER A 104 -4.23 -8.97 8.00
C SER A 104 -3.93 -9.85 6.77
N ALA A 105 -4.77 -9.79 5.74
CA ALA A 105 -4.59 -10.54 4.49
C ALA A 105 -3.32 -10.12 3.73
N THR A 106 -3.06 -8.81 3.57
CA THR A 106 -1.84 -8.36 2.88
C THR A 106 -0.57 -8.77 3.63
N ARG A 107 -0.61 -8.76 4.97
CA ARG A 107 0.55 -9.20 5.76
C ARG A 107 0.75 -10.71 5.67
N ALA A 108 -0.33 -11.49 5.69
CA ALA A 108 -0.26 -12.94 5.54
C ALA A 108 0.41 -13.33 4.20
N ASP A 109 0.07 -12.65 3.10
CA ASP A 109 0.71 -12.89 1.80
C ASP A 109 2.20 -12.56 1.82
N LEU A 110 2.61 -11.43 2.41
CA LEU A 110 4.03 -11.06 2.51
C LEU A 110 4.83 -12.09 3.32
N VAL A 111 4.28 -12.56 4.44
CA VAL A 111 4.89 -13.60 5.27
C VAL A 111 4.99 -14.92 4.50
N GLN A 112 3.94 -15.32 3.79
CA GLN A 112 3.96 -16.51 2.94
C GLN A 112 5.00 -16.39 1.81
N ALA A 113 5.13 -15.20 1.22
CA ALA A 113 6.09 -14.94 0.14
C ALA A 113 7.55 -15.16 0.56
N VAL A 114 7.88 -15.06 1.85
CA VAL A 114 9.22 -15.31 2.39
C VAL A 114 9.33 -16.61 3.20
N GLU A 115 8.25 -17.38 3.32
CA GLU A 115 8.23 -18.63 4.07
C GLU A 115 9.24 -19.64 3.49
N GLY A 116 10.09 -20.17 4.38
CA GLY A 116 11.10 -21.18 4.06
C GLY A 116 12.40 -20.63 3.45
N LEU A 117 12.55 -19.31 3.33
CA LEU A 117 13.83 -18.70 2.95
C LEU A 117 14.78 -18.68 4.15
N ASP A 118 16.03 -19.07 3.92
CA ASP A 118 17.10 -18.94 4.90
C ASP A 118 17.78 -17.57 4.81
N GLU A 119 18.73 -17.32 5.70
CA GLU A 119 19.45 -16.03 5.76
C GLU A 119 20.20 -15.73 4.45
N GLU A 120 20.80 -16.74 3.82
CA GLU A 120 21.50 -16.56 2.54
C GLU A 120 20.53 -16.10 1.44
N ALA A 121 19.36 -16.74 1.33
CA ALA A 121 18.32 -16.36 0.38
C ALA A 121 17.77 -14.95 0.65
N LEU A 122 17.56 -14.59 1.92
CA LEU A 122 17.02 -13.30 2.32
C LEU A 122 17.99 -12.14 2.05
N LEU A 123 19.29 -12.39 2.19
CA LEU A 123 20.36 -11.40 2.00
C LEU A 123 20.96 -11.40 0.59
N LYS A 124 20.54 -12.33 -0.28
CA LYS A 124 21.05 -12.40 -1.65
C LYS A 124 20.78 -11.11 -2.42
N GLU A 125 21.85 -10.51 -2.94
CA GLU A 125 21.77 -9.38 -3.86
C GLU A 125 21.43 -9.85 -5.27
N PHE A 126 20.65 -9.04 -5.98
CA PHE A 126 20.23 -9.30 -7.35
C PHE A 126 20.65 -8.14 -8.23
N ALA A 127 21.20 -8.44 -9.42
CA ALA A 127 21.49 -7.42 -10.41
C ALA A 127 20.20 -6.65 -10.76
N ASP A 128 20.36 -5.33 -10.90
CA ASP A 128 19.32 -4.33 -11.20
C ASP A 128 18.24 -4.16 -10.12
N GLU A 129 18.46 -4.68 -8.92
CA GLU A 129 17.54 -4.53 -7.80
C GLU A 129 18.16 -3.66 -6.71
N ARG A 130 17.40 -2.70 -6.19
CA ARG A 130 17.87 -1.77 -5.15
C ARG A 130 18.18 -2.47 -3.83
N TRP A 131 17.41 -3.52 -3.49
CA TRP A 131 17.46 -4.18 -2.20
C TRP A 131 17.34 -5.70 -2.35
N PRO A 132 17.99 -6.49 -1.46
CA PRO A 132 17.66 -7.89 -1.26
C PRO A 132 16.28 -8.02 -0.60
N ILE A 133 15.76 -9.26 -0.49
CA ILE A 133 14.43 -9.52 0.10
C ILE A 133 14.30 -8.94 1.51
N ALA A 134 15.30 -9.16 2.38
CA ALA A 134 15.31 -8.58 3.73
C ALA A 134 15.25 -7.04 3.73
N GLY A 135 15.88 -6.39 2.74
CA GLY A 135 15.83 -4.94 2.57
C GLY A 135 14.44 -4.45 2.18
N ILE A 136 13.73 -5.19 1.33
CA ILE A 136 12.33 -4.89 0.97
C ILE A 136 11.42 -4.99 2.20
N LEU A 137 11.57 -6.05 3.02
CA LEU A 137 10.80 -6.20 4.26
C LEU A 137 11.00 -5.00 5.20
N GLY A 138 12.26 -4.59 5.38
CA GLY A 138 12.60 -3.41 6.18
C GLY A 138 12.06 -2.10 5.59
N HIS A 139 12.01 -1.99 4.27
CA HIS A 139 11.43 -0.84 3.55
C HIS A 139 9.90 -0.76 3.73
N VAL A 140 9.18 -1.86 3.54
CA VAL A 140 7.72 -1.92 3.76
C VAL A 140 7.36 -1.46 5.17
N ALA A 141 8.02 -2.03 6.19
CA ALA A 141 7.78 -1.64 7.58
C ALA A 141 8.16 -0.18 7.85
N GLY A 142 9.28 0.29 7.29
CA GLY A 142 9.71 1.69 7.43
C GLY A 142 8.73 2.67 6.80
N SER A 143 8.18 2.35 5.63
CA SER A 143 7.18 3.16 4.93
C SER A 143 5.86 3.21 5.68
N GLU A 144 5.36 2.09 6.22
CA GLU A 144 4.13 2.05 7.01
C GLU A 144 4.26 2.87 8.31
N TRP A 145 5.42 2.77 9.00
CA TRP A 145 5.74 3.63 10.14
C TRP A 145 5.74 5.11 9.74
N TRP A 146 6.36 5.43 8.59
CA TRP A 146 6.42 6.79 8.10
C TRP A 146 5.03 7.35 7.78
N TYR A 147 4.12 6.55 7.20
CA TYR A 147 2.73 6.96 6.97
C TYR A 147 2.01 7.32 8.27
N LEU A 148 2.21 6.54 9.34
CA LEU A 148 1.67 6.87 10.66
C LEU A 148 2.26 8.16 11.23
N ASP A 149 3.56 8.39 11.00
CA ASP A 149 4.24 9.62 11.43
C ASP A 149 3.66 10.86 10.76
N ARG A 150 3.20 10.77 9.50
CA ARG A 150 2.50 11.87 8.81
C ARG A 150 1.22 12.33 9.51
N LEU A 151 0.62 11.46 10.32
CA LEU A 151 -0.53 11.80 11.16
C LEU A 151 -0.16 12.01 12.64
N GLY A 152 1.13 12.01 12.98
CA GLY A 152 1.60 12.06 14.37
C GLY A 152 1.12 10.87 15.20
N LEU A 153 0.98 9.70 14.56
CA LEU A 153 0.56 8.45 15.18
C LEU A 153 1.71 7.46 15.35
N ALA A 154 2.86 7.70 14.71
CA ALA A 154 4.02 6.83 14.86
C ALA A 154 4.56 6.86 16.30
N PHE A 155 5.05 5.71 16.75
CA PHE A 155 5.92 5.64 17.92
C PHE A 155 7.33 6.16 17.59
N SER A 156 8.18 6.32 18.61
CA SER A 156 9.55 6.84 18.44
C SER A 156 10.35 6.04 17.42
N ARG A 157 11.01 6.72 16.50
CA ARG A 157 11.90 6.09 15.51
C ARG A 157 13.02 5.27 16.16
N ALA A 158 13.46 5.65 17.36
CA ALA A 158 14.50 4.95 18.10
C ALA A 158 14.07 3.55 18.56
N ASP A 159 12.75 3.32 18.68
CA ASP A 159 12.19 2.05 19.14
C ASP A 159 11.90 1.10 17.96
N LEU A 160 12.21 1.50 16.71
CA LEU A 160 12.07 0.62 15.56
C LEU A 160 13.06 -0.55 15.64
N PRO A 161 12.56 -1.81 15.62
CA PRO A 161 13.44 -2.99 15.58
C PRO A 161 14.39 -2.93 14.39
N GLN A 162 15.59 -3.49 14.55
CA GLN A 162 16.56 -3.58 13.45
C GLN A 162 16.31 -4.79 12.57
N ASP A 163 15.87 -5.90 13.17
CA ASP A 163 15.45 -7.08 12.42
C ASP A 163 14.21 -6.76 11.56
N PRO A 164 14.22 -7.08 10.25
CA PRO A 164 13.11 -6.76 9.36
C PRO A 164 11.78 -7.41 9.73
N PHE A 165 11.79 -8.63 10.27
CA PHE A 165 10.56 -9.36 10.66
C PHE A 165 9.97 -8.77 11.94
N ASP A 166 10.81 -8.53 12.95
CA ASP A 166 10.39 -7.85 14.18
C ASP A 166 9.84 -6.46 13.87
N ARG A 167 10.48 -5.73 12.94
CA ARG A 167 10.03 -4.40 12.51
C ARG A 167 8.67 -4.47 11.81
N LEU A 168 8.48 -5.42 10.90
CA LEU A 168 7.19 -5.65 10.24
C LEU A 168 6.10 -5.87 11.29
N THR A 169 6.31 -6.79 12.24
CA THR A 169 5.36 -7.10 13.31
C THR A 169 5.04 -5.86 14.14
N ALA A 170 6.07 -5.20 14.69
CA ALA A 170 5.89 -4.04 15.58
C ALA A 170 5.13 -2.89 14.90
N VAL A 171 5.43 -2.60 13.63
CA VAL A 171 4.77 -1.51 12.91
C VAL A 171 3.32 -1.85 12.59
N ARG A 172 3.02 -3.07 12.14
CA ARG A 172 1.65 -3.49 11.81
C ARG A 172 0.77 -3.59 13.05
N ASP A 173 1.29 -4.15 14.14
CA ASP A 173 0.57 -4.20 15.42
C ASP A 173 0.21 -2.79 15.89
N HIS A 174 1.13 -1.83 15.71
CA HIS A 174 0.88 -0.43 16.05
C HIS A 174 -0.13 0.25 15.12
N LEU A 175 -0.10 -0.04 13.81
CA LEU A 175 -1.15 0.43 12.87
C LEU A 175 -2.53 -0.10 13.29
N LEU A 176 -2.64 -1.40 13.55
CA LEU A 176 -3.88 -2.05 13.98
C LEU A 176 -4.40 -1.46 15.30
N ALA A 177 -3.52 -1.28 16.29
CA ALA A 177 -3.86 -0.61 17.55
C ALA A 177 -4.31 0.85 17.36
N SER A 178 -3.84 1.51 16.29
CA SER A 178 -4.19 2.89 15.96
C SER A 178 -5.50 3.02 15.16
N LEU A 179 -5.97 1.95 14.50
CA LEU A 179 -7.18 1.98 13.64
C LEU A 179 -8.41 2.61 14.32
N PRO A 180 -8.75 2.30 15.59
CA PRO A 180 -9.93 2.88 16.25
C PRO A 180 -9.87 4.40 16.44
N SER A 181 -8.68 5.00 16.33
CA SER A 181 -8.47 6.45 16.42
C SER A 181 -8.67 7.17 15.09
N LEU A 182 -8.53 6.47 13.95
CA LEU A 182 -8.49 7.10 12.63
C LEU A 182 -9.81 7.80 12.24
N PRO A 183 -11.01 7.24 12.49
CA PRO A 183 -12.28 7.94 12.20
C PRO A 183 -12.44 9.26 12.96
N LYS A 184 -11.78 9.38 14.13
CA LYS A 184 -11.83 10.57 14.98
C LYS A 184 -10.92 11.69 14.49
N ARG A 185 -10.24 11.51 13.35
CA ARG A 185 -9.39 12.51 12.71
C ARG A 185 -10.06 13.07 11.45
N PRO A 186 -11.13 13.89 11.58
CA PRO A 186 -11.84 14.46 10.44
C PRO A 186 -11.03 15.64 9.89
N GLY A 187 -9.97 15.35 9.13
CA GLY A 187 -9.16 16.40 8.56
C GLY A 187 -8.03 15.89 7.69
N VAL A 188 -7.41 16.84 7.00
CA VAL A 188 -6.17 16.65 6.28
C VAL A 188 -5.06 17.41 6.99
N VAL A 189 -3.84 16.89 6.92
CA VAL A 189 -2.63 17.56 7.39
C VAL A 189 -1.71 17.74 6.20
N THR A 190 -1.09 18.91 6.06
CA THR A 190 -0.07 19.15 5.03
C THR A 190 1.31 19.24 5.68
N LEU A 191 2.23 18.39 5.26
CA LEU A 191 3.62 18.32 5.74
C LEU A 191 4.53 18.23 4.52
N GLY A 192 5.57 19.08 4.44
CA GLY A 192 6.54 19.04 3.33
C GLY A 192 5.88 19.16 1.94
N GLY A 193 4.89 20.03 1.80
CA GLY A 193 4.14 20.20 0.55
C GLY A 193 3.12 19.09 0.24
N GLU A 194 3.11 17.99 0.99
CA GLU A 194 2.24 16.85 0.75
C GLU A 194 1.04 16.82 1.71
N THR A 195 -0.13 16.52 1.15
CA THR A 195 -1.37 16.39 1.93
C THR A 195 -1.62 14.94 2.33
N TRP A 196 -2.02 14.75 3.58
CA TRP A 196 -2.22 13.47 4.25
C TRP A 196 -3.57 13.41 4.94
N SER A 197 -4.21 12.24 4.87
CA SER A 197 -5.42 11.89 5.61
C SER A 197 -5.32 10.44 6.09
N ALA A 198 -6.20 10.03 7.01
CA ALA A 198 -6.32 8.63 7.40
C ALA A 198 -6.56 7.71 6.19
N ARG A 199 -7.39 8.14 5.24
CA ARG A 199 -7.73 7.36 4.06
C ARG A 199 -6.54 7.20 3.10
N LYS A 200 -5.74 8.26 2.89
CA LYS A 200 -4.49 8.15 2.14
C LYS A 200 -3.48 7.22 2.81
N VAL A 201 -3.32 7.30 4.14
CA VAL A 201 -2.44 6.40 4.89
C VAL A 201 -2.82 4.93 4.65
N ILE A 202 -4.11 4.61 4.76
CA ILE A 202 -4.62 3.26 4.51
C ILE A 202 -4.43 2.84 3.05
N ARG A 203 -4.77 3.70 2.08
CA ARG A 203 -4.56 3.42 0.64
C ARG A 203 -3.10 3.11 0.34
N ARG A 204 -2.16 3.91 0.88
CA ARG A 204 -0.72 3.74 0.69
C ARG A 204 -0.22 2.46 1.36
N ALA A 205 -0.64 2.17 2.59
CA ALA A 205 -0.27 0.93 3.28
C ALA A 205 -0.67 -0.31 2.46
N PHE A 206 -1.91 -0.35 1.95
CA PHE A 206 -2.38 -1.48 1.15
C PHE A 206 -1.65 -1.63 -0.18
N TRP A 207 -1.55 -0.55 -0.96
CA TRP A 207 -0.90 -0.61 -2.26
C TRP A 207 0.58 -0.98 -2.11
N HIS A 208 1.30 -0.31 -1.21
CA HIS A 208 2.74 -0.46 -1.04
C HIS A 208 3.13 -1.87 -0.59
N GLU A 209 2.43 -2.44 0.40
CA GLU A 209 2.72 -3.81 0.85
C GLU A 209 2.40 -4.85 -0.23
N ARG A 210 1.28 -4.70 -0.96
CA ARG A 210 0.91 -5.64 -2.03
C ARG A 210 1.88 -5.58 -3.21
N ASP A 211 2.29 -4.38 -3.61
CA ASP A 211 3.28 -4.15 -4.66
C ASP A 211 4.63 -4.76 -4.30
N HIS A 212 5.12 -4.53 -3.07
CA HIS A 212 6.36 -5.14 -2.61
C HIS A 212 6.26 -6.65 -2.35
N THR A 213 5.07 -7.17 -2.04
CA THR A 213 4.85 -8.63 -1.99
C THR A 213 5.08 -9.26 -3.38
N GLN A 214 4.58 -8.63 -4.45
CA GLN A 214 4.86 -9.07 -5.82
C GLN A 214 6.35 -8.96 -6.15
N HIS A 215 7.02 -7.91 -5.69
CA HIS A 215 8.47 -7.75 -5.84
C HIS A 215 9.25 -8.88 -5.14
N VAL A 216 8.89 -9.22 -3.90
CA VAL A 216 9.48 -10.34 -3.16
C VAL A 216 9.29 -11.66 -3.92
N LEU A 217 8.08 -11.93 -4.44
CA LEU A 217 7.81 -13.15 -5.21
C LEU A 217 8.66 -13.22 -6.50
N LYS A 218 8.87 -12.09 -7.19
CA LYS A 218 9.75 -11.99 -8.36
C LYS A 218 11.21 -12.31 -8.00
N LEU A 219 11.70 -11.83 -6.85
CA LEU A 219 13.06 -12.16 -6.40
C LEU A 219 13.17 -13.62 -5.97
N ARG A 220 12.17 -14.13 -5.26
CA ARG A 220 12.10 -15.54 -4.87
C ARG A 220 12.13 -16.48 -6.06
N SER A 221 11.46 -16.16 -7.17
CA SER A 221 11.52 -16.99 -8.37
C SER A 221 12.90 -17.01 -9.05
N ARG A 222 13.80 -16.07 -8.71
CA ARG A 222 15.20 -16.01 -9.17
C ARG A 222 16.18 -16.73 -8.23
N LEU A 223 15.70 -17.25 -7.09
CA LEU A 223 16.49 -18.10 -6.19
C LEU A 223 16.55 -19.56 -6.65
N ALA A 224 15.59 -19.97 -7.49
CA ALA A 224 15.50 -21.30 -8.08
C ALA A 224 16.59 -21.56 -9.14
#